data_AF-A0A4P5Y751-F1
#
_entry.id   AF-A0A4P5Y751-F1
#
_cell.length_a   1.000
_cell.length_b   1.000
_cell.length_c   1.000
_cell.angle_alpha   90.00
_cell.angle_beta   90.00
_cell.angle_gamma   90.00
#
_symmetry.space_group_name_H-M   'P 1'
#
loop_
_entity.id
_entity.type
_entity.pdbx_description
1 polymer ?
#
loop_
_entity_poly.entity_id
_entity_poly.type
_entity_poly.pdbx_seq_one_letter_code
_entity_poly.pdbx_strand_id
1 'polypeptide(L)'
;MYGDSLNPTPPPIAPAGNVPPEAPSSEAQCRVDSLQAVIPPARVKELRPLWVTWFAHPFANWFWFYFGFVAALSGSNMKYPSLGPVVIVGWLTGHLVNAKHPWGEIKLLLASMGMGYVCDSLITLMGVLKFHEPAYWGWPIPLWMAMMWPNFAATLNSSMKWLRGRYQLGAIMGAIAGPFSYYGGVKWGSVDLGWGFWPAMIVIAIEWALAMPVLLWLSARWVPGAEISGQSSEVRA
;
A
#
# COMPACT_ATOMS: atom_id res chain seq x y z
N MET A 1 88.59 -3.94 43.17
CA MET A 1 87.48 -3.48 42.32
C MET A 1 86.84 -4.71 41.71
N TYR A 2 85.53 -4.85 41.90
CA TYR A 2 84.67 -5.95 41.42
C TYR A 2 84.71 -6.08 39.89
N GLY A 3 84.59 -7.32 39.38
CA GLY A 3 84.40 -7.61 37.96
C GLY A 3 83.80 -9.00 37.79
N ASP A 4 82.51 -9.04 37.46
CA ASP A 4 81.62 -10.19 37.52
C ASP A 4 81.94 -11.33 36.54
N SER A 5 81.78 -12.55 37.07
CA SER A 5 81.53 -13.78 36.34
C SER A 5 80.10 -13.82 35.79
N LEU A 6 79.92 -14.54 34.67
CA LEU A 6 78.66 -15.05 34.08
C LEU A 6 77.98 -14.16 33.02
N ASN A 7 78.43 -14.28 31.77
CA ASN A 7 77.49 -14.17 30.64
C ASN A 7 77.99 -14.98 29.43
N PRO A 8 77.45 -16.18 29.15
CA PRO A 8 77.67 -16.85 27.88
C PRO A 8 76.85 -16.13 26.78
N THR A 9 77.53 -15.72 25.71
CA THR A 9 76.90 -15.15 24.51
C THR A 9 75.81 -16.07 23.95
N PRO A 10 74.61 -15.57 23.61
CA PRO A 10 73.55 -16.38 23.02
C PRO A 10 73.94 -16.83 21.59
N PRO A 11 73.48 -18.01 21.14
CA PRO A 11 73.77 -18.49 19.79
C PRO A 11 73.08 -17.62 18.72
N PRO A 12 73.61 -17.58 17.49
CA PRO A 12 73.08 -16.74 16.44
C PRO A 12 71.66 -17.18 16.04
N ILE A 13 70.75 -16.20 15.98
CA ILE A 13 69.38 -16.38 15.49
C ILE A 13 69.45 -16.69 13.99
N ALA A 14 68.97 -17.86 13.59
CA ALA A 14 68.85 -18.22 12.18
C ALA A 14 67.93 -17.21 11.45
N PRO A 15 68.23 -16.83 10.19
CA PRO A 15 67.42 -15.87 9.45
C PRO A 15 66.00 -16.44 9.28
N ALA A 16 64.99 -15.63 9.61
CA ALA A 16 63.60 -15.94 9.39
C ALA A 16 63.39 -16.21 7.89
N GLY A 17 63.32 -17.49 7.52
CA GLY A 17 62.89 -17.89 6.20
C GLY A 17 61.48 -17.37 5.97
N ASN A 18 61.24 -16.80 4.79
CA ASN A 18 59.90 -16.51 4.30
C ASN A 18 59.15 -17.84 4.13
N VAL A 19 58.52 -18.31 5.19
CA VAL A 19 57.56 -19.42 5.14
C VAL A 19 56.29 -18.86 4.48
N PRO A 20 55.88 -19.37 3.31
CA PRO A 20 54.59 -19.00 2.72
C PRO A 20 53.47 -19.32 3.72
N PRO A 21 52.36 -18.55 3.78
CA PRO A 21 51.25 -18.89 4.64
C PRO A 21 50.81 -20.33 4.35
N GLU A 22 50.94 -21.18 5.36
CA GLU A 22 50.59 -22.59 5.29
C GLU A 22 49.10 -22.70 4.89
N ALA A 23 48.83 -23.40 3.79
CA ALA A 23 47.46 -23.60 3.34
C ALA A 23 46.68 -24.28 4.47
N PRO A 24 45.45 -23.83 4.80
CA PRO A 24 44.70 -24.40 5.90
C PRO A 24 44.56 -25.90 5.72
N SER A 25 44.87 -26.66 6.77
CA SER A 25 44.77 -28.11 6.74
C SER A 25 43.34 -28.54 6.36
N SER A 26 43.20 -29.69 5.71
CA SER A 26 41.89 -30.24 5.30
C SER A 26 40.89 -30.28 6.45
N GLU A 27 41.37 -30.46 7.69
CA GLU A 27 40.54 -30.45 8.90
C GLU A 27 40.07 -29.04 9.28
N ALA A 28 40.91 -28.03 9.12
CA ALA A 28 40.54 -26.63 9.35
C ALA A 28 39.46 -26.19 8.36
N GLN A 29 39.62 -26.55 7.09
CA GLN A 29 38.64 -26.25 6.05
C GLN A 29 37.30 -26.96 6.32
N CYS A 30 37.33 -28.27 6.64
CA CYS A 30 36.14 -29.04 7.02
C CYS A 30 35.41 -28.46 8.25
N ARG A 31 36.18 -27.92 9.22
CA ARG A 31 35.61 -27.26 10.40
C ARG A 31 34.94 -25.93 10.03
N VAL A 32 35.51 -25.15 9.11
CA VAL A 32 34.90 -23.90 8.63
C VAL A 32 33.62 -24.19 7.84
N ASP A 33 33.64 -25.20 6.97
CA ASP A 33 32.49 -25.59 6.16
C ASP A 33 31.33 -26.11 7.02
N SER A 34 31.64 -26.88 8.07
CA SER A 34 30.63 -27.35 9.03
C SER A 34 30.05 -26.22 9.89
N LEU A 35 30.84 -25.22 10.28
CA LEU A 35 30.33 -24.03 10.98
C LEU A 35 29.44 -23.16 10.08
N GLN A 36 29.78 -23.00 8.80
CA GLN A 36 28.96 -22.29 7.83
C GLN A 36 27.66 -23.04 7.49
N ALA A 37 27.68 -24.38 7.51
CA ALA A 37 26.47 -25.19 7.32
C ALA A 37 25.48 -25.05 8.49
N VAL A 38 25.97 -24.78 9.71
CA VAL A 38 25.14 -24.62 10.92
C VAL A 38 24.62 -23.20 11.10
N ILE A 39 25.34 -22.19 10.60
CA ILE A 39 24.95 -20.78 10.71
C ILE A 39 24.29 -20.35 9.39
N PRO A 40 22.95 -20.31 9.29
CA PRO A 40 22.30 -19.74 8.11
C PRO A 40 22.82 -18.30 7.92
N PRO A 41 23.10 -17.87 6.67
CA PRO A 41 23.57 -16.51 6.43
C PRO A 41 22.57 -15.55 7.05
N ALA A 42 23.04 -14.72 7.97
CA ALA A 42 22.23 -13.70 8.61
C ALA A 42 21.61 -12.86 7.49
N ARG A 43 20.29 -12.98 7.29
CA ARG A 43 19.56 -12.19 6.31
C ARG A 43 19.64 -10.74 6.79
N VAL A 44 20.61 -9.99 6.29
CA VAL A 44 20.67 -8.55 6.47
C VAL A 44 19.39 -8.01 5.86
N LYS A 45 18.45 -7.63 6.74
CA LYS A 45 17.18 -7.05 6.33
C LYS A 45 17.55 -5.68 5.78
N GLU A 46 17.67 -5.57 4.45
CA GLU A 46 17.94 -4.30 3.79
C GLU A 46 16.98 -3.26 4.36
N LEU A 47 17.55 -2.29 5.08
CA LEU A 47 16.81 -1.18 5.65
C LEU A 47 16.41 -0.29 4.49
N ARG A 48 15.22 -0.54 3.94
CA ARG A 48 14.63 0.33 2.93
C ARG A 48 14.54 1.75 3.50
N PRO A 49 14.74 2.79 2.66
CA PRO A 49 14.67 4.17 3.12
C PRO A 49 13.39 4.44 3.90
N LEU A 50 13.46 5.26 4.96
CA LEU A 50 12.31 5.50 5.85
C LEU A 50 11.06 5.99 5.11
N TRP A 51 11.23 6.79 4.06
CA TRP A 51 10.13 7.25 3.21
C TRP A 51 9.43 6.10 2.48
N VAL A 52 10.16 5.07 2.03
CA VAL A 52 9.62 3.84 1.41
C VAL A 52 8.83 3.02 2.44
N THR A 53 9.32 2.92 3.67
CA THR A 53 8.59 2.20 4.74
C THR A 53 7.34 2.96 5.21
N TRP A 54 7.34 4.29 5.14
CA TRP A 54 6.22 5.11 5.56
C TRP A 54 5.03 5.02 4.60
N PHE A 55 5.26 5.14 3.28
CA PHE A 55 4.19 4.96 2.27
C PHE A 55 3.54 3.57 2.31
N ALA A 56 4.28 2.54 2.73
CA ALA A 56 3.76 1.19 2.89
C ALA A 56 2.95 0.98 4.19
N HIS A 57 2.96 1.95 5.11
CA HIS A 57 2.28 1.82 6.38
C HIS A 57 0.76 2.08 6.22
N PRO A 58 -0.12 1.23 6.81
CA PRO A 58 -1.58 1.42 6.74
C PRO A 58 -2.06 2.82 7.11
N PHE A 59 -1.41 3.46 8.09
CA PHE A 59 -1.76 4.81 8.52
C PHE A 59 -1.41 5.89 7.48
N ALA A 60 -0.30 5.75 6.75
CA ALA A 60 0.05 6.72 5.71
C ALA A 60 -0.93 6.62 4.53
N ASN A 61 -1.32 5.40 4.14
CA ASN A 61 -2.35 5.17 3.14
C ASN A 61 -3.69 5.81 3.53
N TRP A 62 -4.12 5.62 4.78
CA TRP A 62 -5.31 6.26 5.33
C TRP A 62 -5.21 7.78 5.27
N PHE A 63 -4.09 8.36 5.73
CA PHE A 63 -3.85 9.81 5.67
C PHE A 63 -3.97 10.36 4.24
N TRP A 64 -3.30 9.74 3.27
CA TRP A 64 -3.33 10.22 1.88
C TRP A 64 -4.69 10.07 1.21
N PHE A 65 -5.43 9.00 1.52
CA PHE A 65 -6.80 8.84 1.08
C PHE A 65 -7.67 10.02 1.55
N TYR A 66 -7.64 10.35 2.84
CA TYR A 66 -8.39 11.49 3.38
C TYR A 66 -7.88 12.85 2.88
N PHE A 67 -6.57 13.00 2.69
CA PHE A 67 -6.00 14.21 2.13
C PHE A 67 -6.48 14.44 0.69
N GLY A 68 -6.46 13.40 -0.15
CA GLY A 68 -7.02 13.45 -1.50
C GLY A 68 -8.52 13.70 -1.51
N PHE A 69 -9.26 13.10 -0.57
CA PHE A 69 -10.69 13.32 -0.38
C PHE A 69 -11.00 14.80 -0.11
N VAL A 70 -10.38 15.38 0.92
CA VAL A 70 -10.57 16.79 1.29
C VAL A 70 -10.10 17.75 0.21
N ALA A 71 -8.97 17.45 -0.46
CA ALA A 71 -8.44 18.28 -1.54
C ALA A 71 -9.41 18.38 -2.73
N ALA A 72 -10.09 17.29 -3.08
CA ALA A 72 -11.08 17.31 -4.15
C ALA A 72 -12.36 18.05 -3.77
N LEU A 73 -12.90 17.81 -2.57
CA LEU A 73 -14.08 18.53 -2.10
C LEU A 73 -13.81 20.04 -2.01
N SER A 74 -12.65 20.40 -1.45
CA SER A 74 -12.21 21.80 -1.38
C SER A 74 -11.98 22.39 -2.76
N GLY A 75 -11.35 21.64 -3.67
CA GLY A 75 -11.17 22.04 -5.06
C GLY A 75 -12.49 22.33 -5.78
N SER A 76 -13.46 21.43 -5.68
CA SER A 76 -14.82 21.65 -6.22
C SER A 76 -15.46 22.91 -5.63
N ASN A 77 -15.49 23.03 -4.30
CA ASN A 77 -16.12 24.15 -3.61
C ASN A 77 -15.46 25.50 -3.93
N MET A 78 -14.12 25.53 -4.04
CA MET A 78 -13.34 26.72 -4.38
C MET A 78 -13.26 27.02 -5.89
N LYS A 79 -13.96 26.25 -6.74
CA LYS A 79 -13.93 26.36 -8.22
C LYS A 79 -12.57 26.05 -8.86
N TYR A 80 -11.75 25.24 -8.18
CA TYR A 80 -10.53 24.62 -8.69
C TYR A 80 -10.68 23.08 -8.76
N PRO A 81 -11.56 22.54 -9.63
CA PRO A 81 -11.92 21.12 -9.63
C PRO A 81 -10.75 20.18 -10.00
N SER A 82 -9.66 20.71 -10.56
CA SER A 82 -8.45 19.94 -10.86
C SER A 82 -7.57 19.67 -9.64
N LEU A 83 -7.75 20.38 -8.51
CA LEU A 83 -6.94 20.22 -7.30
C LEU A 83 -6.99 18.78 -6.76
N GLY A 84 -8.20 18.21 -6.66
CA GLY A 84 -8.41 16.83 -6.24
C GLY A 84 -7.67 15.82 -7.12
N PRO A 85 -7.95 15.77 -8.44
CA PRO A 85 -7.26 14.90 -9.38
C PRO A 85 -5.73 15.01 -9.31
N VAL A 86 -5.17 16.21 -9.24
CA VAL A 86 -3.71 16.41 -9.15
C VAL A 86 -3.15 15.80 -7.87
N VAL A 87 -3.78 16.06 -6.72
CA VAL A 87 -3.35 15.50 -5.42
C VAL A 87 -3.49 13.97 -5.42
N ILE A 88 -4.61 13.44 -5.90
CA ILE A 88 -4.88 12.01 -5.96
C ILE A 88 -3.87 11.31 -6.88
N VAL A 89 -3.58 11.83 -8.07
CA VAL A 89 -2.57 11.26 -8.98
C VAL A 89 -1.18 11.25 -8.32
N GLY A 90 -0.79 12.34 -7.67
CA GLY A 90 0.50 12.42 -6.98
C GLY A 90 0.64 11.35 -5.90
N TRP A 91 -0.38 11.19 -5.07
CA TRP A 91 -0.42 10.16 -4.04
C TRP A 91 -0.46 8.74 -4.64
N LEU A 92 -1.34 8.48 -5.61
CA LEU A 92 -1.46 7.16 -6.25
C LEU A 92 -0.17 6.74 -6.95
N THR A 93 0.58 7.69 -7.50
CA THR A 93 1.92 7.42 -8.05
C THR A 93 2.85 6.93 -6.95
N GLY A 94 2.85 7.58 -5.78
CA GLY A 94 3.57 7.11 -4.60
C GLY A 94 3.13 5.71 -4.14
N HIS A 95 1.82 5.44 -4.09
CA HIS A 95 1.26 4.13 -3.77
C HIS A 95 1.78 3.05 -4.74
N LEU A 96 1.73 3.30 -6.04
CA LEU A 96 2.13 2.35 -7.08
C LEU A 96 3.63 2.07 -7.08
N VAL A 97 4.48 3.10 -6.90
CA VAL A 97 5.94 2.94 -6.80
C VAL A 97 6.33 2.04 -5.61
N ASN A 98 5.54 2.06 -4.54
CA ASN A 98 5.78 1.27 -3.33
C ASN A 98 5.01 -0.07 -3.30
N ALA A 99 4.15 -0.33 -4.28
CA ALA A 99 3.33 -1.54 -4.33
C ALA A 99 4.15 -2.79 -4.66
N LYS A 100 3.88 -3.90 -3.96
CA LYS A 100 4.51 -5.20 -4.29
C LYS A 100 4.03 -5.75 -5.64
N HIS A 101 2.80 -5.43 -6.03
CA HIS A 101 2.16 -5.91 -7.26
C HIS A 101 1.57 -4.72 -8.05
N PRO A 102 2.40 -3.83 -8.61
CA PRO A 102 1.94 -2.56 -9.18
C PRO A 102 0.96 -2.75 -10.34
N TRP A 103 1.13 -3.78 -11.18
CA TRP A 103 0.20 -4.08 -12.27
C TRP A 103 -1.19 -4.53 -11.78
N GLY A 104 -1.24 -5.24 -10.65
CA GLY A 104 -2.50 -5.63 -10.03
C GLY A 104 -3.23 -4.42 -9.44
N GLU A 105 -2.48 -3.52 -8.80
CA GLU A 105 -2.99 -2.23 -8.31
C GLU A 105 -3.50 -1.37 -9.47
N ILE A 106 -2.74 -1.19 -10.55
CA ILE A 106 -3.18 -0.41 -11.72
C ILE A 106 -4.50 -0.95 -12.29
N LYS A 107 -4.64 -2.26 -12.45
CA LYS A 107 -5.90 -2.87 -12.92
C LYS A 107 -7.05 -2.54 -11.97
N LEU A 108 -6.83 -2.64 -10.66
CA LEU A 108 -7.83 -2.31 -9.64
C LEU A 108 -8.22 -0.82 -9.70
N LEU A 109 -7.25 0.08 -9.77
CA LEU A 109 -7.48 1.53 -9.87
C LEU A 109 -8.29 1.87 -11.12
N LEU A 110 -7.89 1.36 -12.29
CA LEU A 110 -8.61 1.61 -13.56
C LEU A 110 -10.02 1.01 -13.56
N ALA A 111 -10.18 -0.22 -13.06
CA ALA A 111 -11.51 -0.83 -12.96
C ALA A 111 -12.41 -0.09 -11.98
N SER A 112 -11.87 0.37 -10.84
CA SER A 112 -12.61 1.18 -9.89
C SER A 112 -13.04 2.52 -10.48
N MET A 113 -12.16 3.18 -11.24
CA MET A 113 -12.46 4.45 -11.91
C MET A 113 -13.56 4.27 -12.96
N GLY A 114 -13.48 3.21 -13.77
CA GLY A 114 -14.50 2.89 -14.77
C GLY A 114 -15.84 2.53 -14.14
N MET A 115 -15.84 1.69 -13.10
CA MET A 115 -17.05 1.31 -12.38
C MET A 115 -17.70 2.53 -11.72
N GLY A 116 -16.90 3.35 -11.04
CA GLY A 116 -17.37 4.56 -10.41
C GLY A 116 -17.91 5.59 -11.37
N TYR A 117 -17.22 5.80 -12.48
CA TYR A 117 -17.71 6.67 -13.54
C TYR A 117 -19.10 6.24 -14.02
N VAL A 118 -19.31 4.94 -14.27
CA VAL A 118 -20.61 4.41 -14.69
C VAL A 118 -21.66 4.59 -13.59
N CYS A 119 -21.38 4.15 -12.37
CA CYS A 119 -22.34 4.18 -11.27
C CYS A 119 -22.75 5.61 -10.91
N ASP A 120 -21.79 6.51 -10.69
CA ASP A 120 -22.04 7.90 -10.35
C ASP A 120 -22.72 8.64 -11.51
N SER A 121 -22.35 8.34 -12.76
CA SER A 121 -23.03 8.92 -13.92
C SER A 121 -24.48 8.50 -14.00
N LEU A 122 -24.80 7.23 -13.74
CA LEU A 122 -26.18 6.75 -13.76
C LEU A 122 -27.03 7.48 -12.72
N ILE A 123 -26.57 7.58 -11.47
CA ILE A 123 -27.33 8.26 -10.41
C ILE A 123 -27.40 9.77 -10.64
N THR A 124 -26.39 10.38 -11.25
CA THR A 124 -26.40 11.80 -11.65
C THR A 124 -27.39 12.06 -12.78
N LEU A 125 -27.43 11.19 -13.80
CA LEU A 125 -28.38 11.28 -14.91
C LEU A 125 -29.83 11.05 -14.46
N MET A 126 -30.04 10.22 -13.43
CA MET A 126 -31.35 10.09 -12.76
C MET A 126 -31.73 11.32 -11.93
N GLY A 127 -30.81 12.27 -11.73
CA GLY A 127 -31.00 13.48 -10.94
C GLY A 127 -30.88 13.27 -9.44
N VAL A 128 -30.33 12.13 -8.99
CA VAL A 128 -30.09 11.84 -7.57
C VAL A 128 -28.97 12.74 -7.04
N LEU A 129 -27.87 12.85 -7.79
CA LEU A 129 -26.76 13.75 -7.52
C LEU A 129 -26.78 14.93 -8.47
N LYS A 130 -26.38 16.09 -7.96
CA LYS A 130 -26.20 17.31 -8.74
C LYS A 130 -24.86 17.93 -8.38
N PHE A 131 -24.02 18.15 -9.38
CA PHE A 131 -22.72 18.79 -9.21
C PHE A 131 -22.79 20.26 -9.61
N HIS A 132 -22.10 21.12 -8.86
CA HIS A 132 -22.12 22.57 -9.08
C HIS A 132 -21.20 23.04 -10.20
N GLU A 133 -20.19 22.25 -10.54
CA GLU A 133 -19.29 22.55 -11.63
C GLU A 133 -19.73 21.89 -12.93
N PRO A 134 -19.53 22.57 -14.08
CA PRO A 134 -19.75 21.95 -15.37
C PRO A 134 -18.76 20.80 -15.53
N ALA A 135 -19.30 19.63 -15.81
CA ALA A 135 -18.47 18.52 -16.24
C ALA A 135 -17.80 18.88 -17.57
N TYR A 136 -16.48 18.75 -17.61
CA TYR A 136 -15.72 18.99 -18.82
C TYR A 136 -16.12 17.97 -19.90
N TRP A 137 -16.13 18.40 -21.17
CA TRP A 137 -16.44 17.55 -22.32
C TRP A 137 -17.81 16.84 -22.30
N GLY A 138 -18.80 17.41 -21.61
CA GLY A 138 -20.17 16.87 -21.61
C GLY A 138 -20.32 15.57 -20.81
N TRP A 139 -19.36 15.25 -19.94
CA TRP A 139 -19.46 14.10 -19.05
C TRP A 139 -20.60 14.30 -18.04
N PRO A 140 -21.22 13.24 -17.49
CA PRO A 140 -22.25 13.43 -16.47
C PRO A 140 -21.69 13.87 -15.11
N ILE A 141 -20.44 13.50 -14.81
CA ILE A 141 -19.79 13.76 -13.52
C ILE A 141 -18.45 14.48 -13.71
N PRO A 142 -18.01 15.28 -12.73
CA PRO A 142 -16.71 15.93 -12.77
C PRO A 142 -15.57 14.92 -12.54
N LEU A 143 -14.39 15.22 -13.10
CA LEU A 143 -13.23 14.31 -13.04
C LEU A 143 -12.82 13.96 -11.60
N TRP A 144 -12.92 14.91 -10.67
CA TRP A 144 -12.57 14.65 -9.26
C TRP A 144 -13.45 13.59 -8.63
N MET A 145 -14.72 13.49 -9.03
CA MET A 145 -15.64 12.47 -8.54
C MET A 145 -15.23 11.09 -9.05
N ALA A 146 -14.94 10.97 -10.36
CA ALA A 146 -14.41 9.74 -10.94
C ALA A 146 -13.10 9.30 -10.26
N MET A 147 -12.23 10.26 -9.90
CA MET A 147 -10.95 10.00 -9.23
C MET A 147 -11.09 9.60 -7.75
N MET A 148 -12.24 9.79 -7.11
CA MET A 148 -12.47 9.28 -5.74
C MET A 148 -12.45 7.77 -5.67
N TRP A 149 -12.88 7.11 -6.74
CA TRP A 149 -12.94 5.66 -6.81
C TRP A 149 -11.55 4.99 -6.76
N PRO A 150 -10.57 5.37 -7.62
CA PRO A 150 -9.21 4.87 -7.46
C PRO A 150 -8.54 5.34 -6.17
N ASN A 151 -8.85 6.56 -5.68
CA ASN A 151 -8.36 7.01 -4.38
C ASN A 151 -8.81 6.05 -3.25
N PHE A 152 -10.08 5.65 -3.26
CA PHE A 152 -10.62 4.65 -2.34
C PHE A 152 -10.04 3.26 -2.61
N ALA A 153 -9.97 2.80 -3.86
CA ALA A 153 -9.51 1.45 -4.18
C ALA A 153 -8.05 1.18 -3.75
N ALA A 154 -7.19 2.20 -3.76
CA ALA A 154 -5.82 2.13 -3.24
C ALA A 154 -5.73 1.74 -1.75
N THR A 155 -6.80 1.92 -0.98
CA THR A 155 -6.85 1.55 0.43
C THR A 155 -7.13 0.06 0.66
N LEU A 156 -7.73 -0.64 -0.31
CA LEU A 156 -8.23 -2.01 -0.17
C LEU A 156 -7.12 -3.04 0.09
N ASN A 157 -5.94 -2.84 -0.49
CA ASN A 157 -4.77 -3.71 -0.28
C ASN A 157 -3.82 -3.21 0.82
N SER A 158 -4.13 -2.09 1.47
CA SER A 158 -3.33 -1.48 2.52
C SER A 158 -4.13 -1.34 3.82
N SER A 159 -4.69 -0.17 4.12
CA SER A 159 -5.43 0.09 5.36
C SER A 159 -6.68 -0.77 5.54
N MET A 160 -7.29 -1.24 4.46
CA MET A 160 -8.48 -2.11 4.46
C MET A 160 -8.19 -3.57 4.08
N LYS A 161 -6.93 -3.99 4.12
CA LYS A 161 -6.54 -5.37 3.76
C LYS A 161 -7.27 -6.46 4.58
N TRP A 162 -7.69 -6.14 5.80
CA TRP A 162 -8.43 -7.04 6.69
C TRP A 162 -9.86 -7.37 6.19
N LEU A 163 -10.40 -6.58 5.27
CA LEU A 163 -11.73 -6.78 4.67
C LEU A 163 -11.70 -7.77 3.49
N ARG A 164 -10.50 -8.17 3.05
CA ARG A 164 -10.30 -9.10 1.95
C ARG A 164 -10.99 -10.44 2.21
N GLY A 165 -11.77 -10.91 1.25
CA GLY A 165 -12.56 -12.15 1.34
C GLY A 165 -13.84 -12.04 2.20
N ARG A 166 -14.07 -10.90 2.88
CA ARG A 166 -15.25 -10.66 3.72
C ARG A 166 -16.30 -9.84 2.97
N TYR A 167 -16.81 -10.38 1.85
CA TYR A 167 -17.68 -9.65 0.92
C TYR A 167 -18.97 -9.12 1.55
N GLN A 168 -19.62 -9.91 2.42
CA GLN A 168 -20.84 -9.48 3.13
C GLN A 168 -20.57 -8.29 4.05
N LEU A 169 -19.47 -8.35 4.81
CA LEU A 169 -19.05 -7.24 5.65
C LEU A 169 -18.69 -6.01 4.80
N GLY A 170 -18.05 -6.23 3.65
CA GLY A 170 -17.78 -5.18 2.67
C GLY A 170 -19.05 -4.50 2.14
N ALA A 171 -20.09 -5.27 1.83
CA ALA A 171 -21.38 -4.73 1.40
C ALA A 171 -22.02 -3.85 2.50
N ILE A 172 -22.05 -4.34 3.74
CA ILE A 172 -22.62 -3.59 4.88
C ILE A 172 -21.82 -2.31 5.13
N MET A 173 -20.48 -2.42 5.15
CA MET A 173 -19.61 -1.25 5.32
C MET A 173 -19.77 -0.26 4.17
N GLY A 174 -19.91 -0.71 2.93
CA GLY A 174 -20.20 0.14 1.78
C GLY A 174 -21.53 0.87 1.90
N ALA A 175 -22.59 0.14 2.25
CA ALA A 175 -23.93 0.68 2.43
C ALA A 175 -24.01 1.79 3.49
N ILE A 176 -23.09 1.78 4.46
CA ILE A 176 -23.00 2.79 5.51
C ILE A 176 -22.00 3.88 5.09
N ALA A 177 -20.74 3.52 4.84
CA ALA A 177 -19.66 4.46 4.58
C ALA A 177 -19.85 5.25 3.27
N GLY A 178 -20.46 4.65 2.25
CA GLY A 178 -20.80 5.31 0.99
C GLY A 178 -21.67 6.55 1.22
N PRO A 179 -22.91 6.41 1.73
CA PRO A 179 -23.76 7.56 2.06
C PRO A 179 -23.09 8.60 2.97
N PHE A 180 -22.32 8.17 3.98
CA PHE A 180 -21.58 9.11 4.84
C PHE A 180 -20.54 9.93 4.06
N SER A 181 -19.87 9.31 3.09
CA SER A 181 -18.91 9.99 2.20
C SER A 181 -19.60 11.07 1.35
N TYR A 182 -20.72 10.75 0.71
CA TYR A 182 -21.47 11.70 -0.11
C TYR A 182 -22.11 12.80 0.73
N TYR A 183 -22.58 12.47 1.93
CA TYR A 183 -23.02 13.47 2.90
C TYR A 183 -21.89 14.44 3.29
N GLY A 184 -20.66 13.96 3.37
CA GLY A 184 -19.47 14.80 3.50
C GLY A 184 -19.37 15.82 2.35
N GLY A 185 -19.54 15.37 1.11
CA GLY A 185 -19.59 16.26 -0.07
C GLY A 185 -20.73 17.29 -0.02
N VAL A 186 -21.92 16.88 0.45
CA VAL A 186 -23.06 17.78 0.66
C VAL A 186 -22.71 18.86 1.68
N LYS A 187 -22.11 18.48 2.81
CA LYS A 187 -21.69 19.43 3.85
C LYS A 187 -20.53 20.32 3.42
N TRP A 188 -19.71 19.86 2.48
CA TRP A 188 -18.62 20.65 1.91
C TRP A 188 -19.07 21.61 0.81
N GLY A 189 -20.32 21.50 0.34
CA GLY A 189 -20.86 22.31 -0.77
C GLY A 189 -20.45 21.81 -2.17
N SER A 190 -19.91 20.60 -2.28
CA SER A 190 -19.42 20.04 -3.54
C SER A 190 -20.50 19.30 -4.35
N VAL A 191 -21.52 18.77 -3.68
CA VAL A 191 -22.60 18.00 -4.31
C VAL A 191 -23.94 18.28 -3.63
N ASP A 192 -25.01 18.29 -4.41
CA ASP A 192 -26.39 18.41 -3.94
C ASP A 192 -27.19 17.12 -4.19
N LEU A 193 -28.19 16.87 -3.35
CA LEU A 193 -29.08 15.71 -3.46
C LEU A 193 -30.39 16.11 -4.13
N GLY A 194 -30.54 15.75 -5.41
CA GLY A 194 -31.67 16.20 -6.22
C GLY A 194 -33.01 15.56 -5.88
N TRP A 195 -33.01 14.33 -5.33
CA TRP A 195 -34.22 13.62 -4.89
C TRP A 195 -34.58 13.87 -3.41
N GLY A 196 -33.88 14.78 -2.73
CA GLY A 196 -33.96 14.96 -1.28
C GLY A 196 -33.09 13.95 -0.51
N PHE A 197 -32.97 14.18 0.80
CA PHE A 197 -31.96 13.49 1.63
C PHE A 197 -32.15 11.97 1.65
N TRP A 198 -33.28 11.48 2.16
CA TRP A 198 -33.48 10.03 2.37
C TRP A 198 -33.47 9.20 1.08
N PRO A 199 -34.19 9.59 0.00
CA PRO A 199 -34.17 8.81 -1.24
C PRO A 199 -32.78 8.73 -1.86
N ALA A 200 -32.03 9.85 -1.87
CA ALA A 200 -30.68 9.86 -2.41
C ALA A 200 -29.71 9.02 -1.57
N MET A 201 -29.78 9.10 -0.23
CA MET A 201 -28.95 8.28 0.65
C MET A 201 -29.21 6.78 0.47
N ILE A 202 -30.46 6.36 0.25
CA ILE A 202 -30.80 4.96 -0.03
C ILE A 202 -30.20 4.49 -1.36
N VAL A 203 -30.31 5.30 -2.42
CA VAL A 203 -29.73 4.96 -3.73
C VAL A 203 -28.21 4.80 -3.64
N ILE A 204 -27.52 5.73 -2.97
CA ILE A 204 -26.07 5.67 -2.75
C ILE A 204 -25.71 4.47 -1.87
N ALA A 205 -26.52 4.14 -0.86
CA ALA A 205 -26.30 2.95 -0.03
C ALA A 205 -26.34 1.67 -0.87
N ILE A 206 -27.33 1.55 -1.78
CA ILE A 206 -27.46 0.40 -2.68
C ILE A 206 -26.28 0.33 -3.64
N GLU A 207 -25.90 1.46 -4.24
CA GLU A 207 -24.72 1.56 -5.12
C GLU A 207 -23.47 1.02 -4.43
N TRP A 208 -23.15 1.53 -3.24
CA TRP A 208 -21.94 1.13 -2.51
C TRP A 208 -22.03 -0.28 -1.91
N ALA A 209 -23.23 -0.74 -1.54
CA ALA A 209 -23.45 -2.12 -1.11
C ALA A 209 -23.11 -3.13 -2.22
N LEU A 210 -23.37 -2.77 -3.48
CA LEU A 210 -23.07 -3.60 -4.65
C LEU A 210 -21.62 -3.43 -5.12
N ALA A 211 -21.13 -2.19 -5.13
CA ALA A 211 -19.77 -1.86 -5.58
C ALA A 211 -18.70 -2.49 -4.68
N MET A 212 -18.86 -2.43 -3.36
CA MET A 212 -17.84 -2.87 -2.41
C MET A 212 -17.43 -4.34 -2.55
N PRO A 213 -18.36 -5.31 -2.60
CA PRO A 213 -18.02 -6.71 -2.86
C PRO A 213 -17.25 -6.90 -4.17
N VAL A 214 -17.64 -6.20 -5.24
CA VAL A 214 -16.98 -6.28 -6.55
C VAL A 214 -15.55 -5.78 -6.46
N LEU A 215 -15.32 -4.62 -5.84
CA LEU A 215 -13.97 -4.07 -5.65
C LEU A 215 -13.10 -5.00 -4.81
N LEU A 216 -13.62 -5.55 -3.72
CA LEU A 216 -12.90 -6.51 -2.88
C LEU A 216 -12.54 -7.78 -3.65
N TRP A 217 -13.45 -8.27 -4.51
CA TRP A 217 -13.22 -9.43 -5.35
C TRP A 217 -12.12 -9.16 -6.40
N LEU A 218 -12.18 -8.03 -7.09
CA LEU A 218 -11.16 -7.59 -8.04
C LEU A 218 -9.80 -7.43 -7.35
N SER A 219 -9.79 -6.80 -6.17
CA SER A 219 -8.60 -6.64 -5.33
C SER A 219 -7.98 -7.99 -4.98
N ALA A 220 -8.82 -8.95 -4.55
CA ALA A 220 -8.35 -10.30 -4.23
C ALA A 220 -7.83 -11.06 -5.46
N ARG A 221 -8.42 -10.82 -6.64
CA ARG A 221 -8.09 -11.50 -7.89
C ARG A 221 -6.83 -10.98 -8.57
N TRP A 222 -6.54 -9.69 -8.46
CA TRP A 222 -5.43 -9.05 -9.19
C TRP A 222 -4.22 -8.73 -8.33
N VAL A 223 -4.39 -8.59 -7.01
CA VAL A 223 -3.29 -8.36 -6.07
C VAL A 223 -3.20 -9.57 -5.13
N PRO A 224 -2.26 -10.52 -5.34
CA PRO A 224 -2.10 -11.66 -4.47
C PRO A 224 -1.89 -11.26 -3.00
N GLY A 225 -2.57 -11.95 -2.09
CA GLY A 225 -2.32 -11.80 -0.65
C GLY A 225 -1.01 -12.50 -0.30
N ALA A 226 -0.37 -12.10 0.80
CA ALA A 226 0.65 -12.97 1.37
C ALA A 226 -0.07 -14.24 1.82
N GLU A 227 0.25 -15.38 1.21
CA GLU A 227 -0.20 -16.68 1.69
C GLU A 227 0.15 -16.77 3.18
N ILE A 228 -0.83 -17.14 4.00
CA ILE A 228 -0.54 -17.59 5.37
C ILE A 228 0.05 -19.00 5.20
N SER A 229 1.29 -19.08 4.76
CA SER A 229 2.06 -20.33 4.77
C SER A 229 2.39 -20.64 6.24
N GLY A 230 1.73 -21.64 6.83
CA GLY A 230 2.26 -22.28 8.04
C GLY A 230 1.31 -22.63 9.19
N GLN A 231 0.02 -22.92 8.97
CA GLN A 231 -0.79 -23.58 10.01
C GLN A 231 -1.77 -24.60 9.42
N SER A 232 -1.25 -25.72 8.92
CA SER A 232 -2.10 -26.90 8.63
C SER A 232 -1.34 -28.23 8.66
N SER A 233 -0.26 -28.35 9.44
CA SER A 233 0.51 -29.60 9.56
C SER A 233 0.65 -30.16 10.98
N GLU A 234 0.08 -29.53 12.01
CA GLU A 234 0.23 -30.01 13.41
C GLU A 234 -1.02 -30.66 14.04
N VAL A 235 -2.14 -30.85 13.32
CA VAL A 235 -3.34 -31.51 13.89
C VAL A 235 -3.43 -33.01 13.52
N ARG A 236 -2.32 -33.62 13.09
CA ARG A 236 -2.19 -35.08 13.01
C ARG A 236 -0.89 -35.52 13.67
N ALA A 237 -0.93 -35.63 15.00
CA ALA A 237 -0.07 -36.50 15.78
C ALA A 237 -0.92 -37.12 16.88
#